data_AF-A0A8H3HPW8-F1
#
_entry.id   AF-A0A8H3HPW8-F1
#
_cell.length_a   1.000
_cell.length_b   1.000
_cell.length_c   1.000
_cell.angle_alpha   90.00
_cell.angle_beta   90.00
_cell.angle_gamma   90.00
#
_symmetry.space_group_name_H-M   'P 1'
#
loop_
_entity.id
_entity.type
_entity.pdbx_description
1 polymer ?
#
loop_
_entity_poly.entity_id
_entity_poly.type
_entity_poly.pdbx_seq_one_letter_code
_entity_poly.pdbx_strand_id
1 'polypeptide(L)' 'MDNTPPPAPPADDFTPPPPPPAAASGSPTDFLKNVVGKRVVVRLTSGVDYRGVLSCLDGYMNIAMEQTEEH' A
#
# COMPACT_ATOMS: atom_id res chain seq x y z
N MET A 1 63.50 -19.03 16.82
CA MET A 1 62.13 -19.18 17.34
C MET A 1 61.30 -18.13 16.63
N ASP A 2 60.78 -18.47 15.46
CA ASP A 2 59.92 -17.59 14.67
C ASP A 2 58.48 -17.89 15.12
N ASN A 3 57.80 -16.91 15.71
CA ASN A 3 56.44 -17.05 16.24
C ASN A 3 55.57 -15.97 15.62
N THR A 4 55.06 -16.25 14.43
CA THR A 4 54.12 -15.38 13.70
C THR A 4 52.68 -15.84 14.02
N PRO A 5 51.78 -14.94 14.49
CA PRO A 5 50.41 -15.32 14.79
C PRO A 5 49.61 -15.51 13.49
N PRO A 6 48.54 -16.33 13.50
CA PRO A 6 47.75 -16.59 12.31
C PRO A 6 46.94 -15.34 11.89
N PRO A 7 46.61 -15.20 10.59
CA PRO A 7 45.77 -14.10 10.12
C PRO A 7 44.33 -14.27 10.62
N ALA A 8 43.70 -13.16 11.03
CA ALA A 8 42.29 -13.13 11.40
C ALA A 8 41.40 -13.49 10.18
N PRO A 9 40.25 -14.17 10.38
CA PRO A 9 39.35 -14.48 9.29
C PRO A 9 38.78 -13.17 8.67
N PRO A 10 38.51 -13.15 7.36
CA PRO A 10 37.79 -12.03 6.76
C PRO A 10 36.40 -11.95 7.40
N ALA A 11 36.03 -10.77 7.90
CA ALA A 11 34.65 -10.51 8.29
C ALA A 11 33.82 -10.56 7.00
N ASP A 12 33.02 -11.61 6.84
CA ASP A 12 32.09 -11.70 5.72
C ASP A 12 31.09 -10.54 5.80
N ASP A 13 31.18 -9.62 4.84
CA ASP A 13 30.38 -8.41 4.66
C ASP A 13 28.96 -8.76 4.13
N PHE A 14 28.26 -9.69 4.80
CA PHE A 14 26.86 -9.99 4.50
C PHE A 14 25.95 -8.98 5.21
N THR A 15 26.00 -7.74 4.76
CA THR A 15 24.93 -6.79 5.06
C THR A 15 23.70 -7.25 4.24
N PRO A 16 22.60 -7.73 4.85
CA PRO A 16 21.43 -8.14 4.08
C PRO A 16 20.89 -6.93 3.31
N PRO A 17 20.43 -7.10 2.06
CA PRO A 17 19.83 -6.01 1.31
C PRO A 17 18.64 -5.44 2.10
N PRO A 18 18.41 -4.12 2.05
CA PRO A 18 17.24 -3.52 2.70
C PRO A 18 15.98 -4.24 2.21
N PRO A 19 14.99 -4.49 3.09
CA PRO A 19 13.76 -5.12 2.67
C PRO A 19 13.14 -4.32 1.52
N PRO A 20 12.55 -4.97 0.51
CA PRO A 20 11.83 -4.26 -0.55
C PRO A 20 10.81 -3.32 0.11
N PRO A 21 10.57 -2.12 -0.46
CA PRO A 21 9.58 -1.21 0.10
C PRO A 21 8.30 -2.00 0.27
N ALA A 22 7.83 -2.11 1.53
CA ALA A 22 6.64 -2.87 1.86
C ALA A 22 5.54 -2.38 0.93
N ALA A 23 5.20 -3.17 -0.09
CA ALA A 23 4.04 -2.94 -0.93
C ALA A 23 2.92 -2.76 0.09
N ALA A 24 2.30 -1.58 0.12
CA ALA A 24 1.39 -1.18 1.18
C ALA A 24 0.27 -2.21 1.28
N SER A 25 0.50 -3.25 2.07
CA SER A 25 -0.38 -4.38 2.28
C SER A 25 -1.35 -3.98 3.36
N GLY A 26 -2.03 -2.85 3.13
CA GLY A 26 -3.21 -2.50 3.89
C GLY A 26 -4.29 -3.52 3.56
N SER A 27 -5.11 -3.87 4.55
CA SER A 27 -6.33 -4.60 4.26
C SER A 27 -7.20 -3.78 3.29
N PRO A 28 -8.09 -4.40 2.49
CA PRO A 28 -9.04 -3.66 1.65
C PRO A 28 -9.79 -2.59 2.45
N THR A 29 -10.12 -2.89 3.71
CA THR A 29 -10.74 -1.96 4.65
C THR A 29 -9.87 -0.74 4.95
N ASP A 30 -8.55 -0.89 5.07
CA ASP A 30 -7.63 0.22 5.29
C ASP A 30 -7.54 1.12 4.06
N PHE A 31 -7.56 0.54 2.85
CA PHE A 31 -7.66 1.32 1.63
C PHE A 31 -8.94 2.15 1.60
N LEU A 32 -10.10 1.52 1.88
CA LEU A 32 -11.40 2.18 1.87
C LEU A 32 -11.49 3.33 2.88
N LYS A 33 -10.94 3.16 4.09
CA LYS A 33 -10.84 4.24 5.08
C LYS A 33 -9.98 5.40 4.59
N ASN A 34 -8.89 5.10 3.89
CA ASN A 34 -7.96 6.11 3.38
C ASN A 34 -8.49 6.92 2.19
N VAL A 35 -9.55 6.46 1.52
CA VAL A 35 -10.13 7.14 0.35
C VAL A 35 -11.36 8.00 0.68
N VAL A 36 -11.88 7.94 1.90
CA VAL A 36 -12.95 8.84 2.36
C VAL A 36 -12.47 10.30 2.28
N GLY A 37 -13.31 11.18 1.75
CA GLY A 37 -13.03 12.59 1.47
C GLY A 37 -12.19 12.85 0.21
N LYS A 38 -11.79 11.81 -0.54
CA LYS A 38 -11.00 11.96 -1.77
C LYS A 38 -11.87 11.78 -3.01
N ARG A 39 -11.43 12.38 -4.13
CA ARG A 39 -12.01 12.07 -5.43
C ARG A 39 -11.69 10.63 -5.82
N VAL A 40 -12.72 9.88 -6.20
CA VAL A 40 -12.65 8.48 -6.60
C VAL A 40 -13.39 8.27 -7.91
N VAL A 41 -13.03 7.21 -8.61
CA VAL A 41 -13.77 6.68 -9.75
C VAL A 41 -14.32 5.33 -9.32
N VAL A 42 -15.64 5.17 -9.41
CA VAL A 42 -16.33 3.93 -9.05
C VAL A 42 -17.03 3.41 -10.29
N ARG A 43 -16.59 2.25 -10.76
CA ARG A 43 -17.26 1.52 -11.81
C ARG A 43 -18.29 0.58 -11.21
N LEU A 44 -19.55 0.75 -11.59
CA LEU A 44 -20.59 -0.24 -11.25
C LEU A 44 -20.46 -1.48 -12.11
N THR A 45 -21.02 -2.60 -11.64
CA THR A 45 -21.11 -3.85 -12.42
C THR A 45 -21.94 -3.71 -13.70
N SER A 46 -22.79 -2.68 -13.79
CA SER A 46 -23.50 -2.29 -15.01
C SER A 46 -22.58 -1.72 -16.10
N GLY A 47 -21.33 -1.38 -15.76
CA GLY A 47 -20.37 -0.75 -16.67
C GLY A 47 -20.35 0.78 -16.63
N VAL A 48 -21.25 1.40 -15.87
CA VAL A 48 -21.31 2.86 -15.69
C VAL A 48 -20.21 3.32 -14.73
N ASP A 49 -19.51 4.40 -15.11
CA ASP A 49 -18.43 4.99 -14.32
C ASP A 49 -18.93 6.25 -13.61
N TYR A 50 -18.92 6.24 -12.27
CA TYR A 50 -19.21 7.41 -11.44
C TYR A 50 -17.92 8.06 -10.97
N ARG A 51 -17.83 9.38 -11.11
CA ARG A 51 -16.70 10.17 -10.63
C ARG A 51 -17.18 11.19 -9.63
N GLY A 52 -16.60 11.22 -8.44
CA GLY A 52 -17.03 12.13 -7.38
C GLY A 52 -16.16 12.02 -6.15
N VAL A 53 -16.52 12.73 -5.09
CA VAL A 53 -15.85 12.67 -3.78
C VAL A 53 -16.51 11.59 -2.94
N LEU A 54 -15.75 10.64 -2.40
CA LEU A 54 -16.30 9.64 -1.49
C LEU A 54 -16.64 10.29 -0.15
N SER A 55 -17.93 10.42 0.16
CA SER A 55 -18.38 11.08 1.39
C SER A 55 -18.35 10.13 2.58
N CYS A 56 -18.90 8.92 2.41
CA CYS A 56 -19.03 7.92 3.47
C CYS A 56 -18.94 6.51 2.89
N LEU A 57 -18.52 5.56 3.73
CA LEU A 57 -18.49 4.12 3.43
C LEU A 57 -18.85 3.33 4.70
N ASP A 58 -19.62 2.25 4.56
CA ASP A 58 -20.00 1.36 5.67
C ASP A 58 -19.31 -0.01 5.64
N GLY A 59 -19.56 -0.84 6.66
CA GLY A 59 -19.00 -2.20 6.77
C GLY A 59 -19.54 -3.21 5.74
N TYR A 60 -20.54 -2.83 4.96
CA TYR A 60 -21.10 -3.62 3.86
C TYR A 60 -20.63 -3.12 2.48
N MET A 61 -19.70 -2.17 2.44
CA MET A 61 -19.19 -1.50 1.24
C MET A 61 -20.25 -0.66 0.50
N ASN A 62 -21.32 -0.23 1.16
CA ASN A 62 -22.18 0.82 0.60
C ASN A 62 -21.43 2.15 0.64
N ILE A 63 -21.59 2.94 -0.42
CA ILE A 63 -20.90 4.22 -0.59
C ILE A 63 -21.89 5.37 -0.76
N ALA A 64 -21.53 6.53 -0.22
CA ALA A 64 -22.15 7.81 -0.54
C ALA A 64 -21.12 8.70 -1.23
N MET A 65 -21.50 9.32 -2.35
CA MET A 65 -20.62 10.20 -3.12
C MET A 65 -21.22 11.59 -3.28
N GLU A 66 -20.39 12.62 -3.17
CA GLU A 66 -20.71 14.02 -3.43
C GLU A 66 -20.09 14.50 -4.74
N GLN A 67 -20.66 15.55 -5.33
CA GLN A 67 -20.19 16.15 -6.59
C GLN A 67 -20.02 15.10 -7.70
N THR A 68 -20.96 14.17 -7.78
CA THR A 68 -20.87 12.99 -8.63
C THR A 68 -21.32 13.29 -10.06
N GLU A 69 -20.52 12.88 -11.04
CA GLU A 69 -20.84 12.88 -12.47
C GLU A 69 -20.90 11.42 -12.97
N GLU A 70 -21.87 11.14 -13.84
CA GLU A 70 -22.10 9.83 -14.48
C GLU A 70 -21.49 9.82 -15.89
N HIS A 71 -20.77 8.74 -16.25
CA HIS A 71 -20.14 8.52 -17.56
C HIS A 71 -20.37 7.11 -18.10
#